data_AF-A0A8D0HCA3-F1
#
_entry.id   AF-A0A8D0HCA3-F1
#
_cell.length_a   1.000
_cell.length_b   1.000
_cell.length_c   1.000
_cell.angle_alpha   90.00
_cell.angle_beta   90.00
_cell.angle_gamma   90.00
#
_symmetry.space_group_name_H-M   'P 1'
#
loop_
_entity.id
_entity.type
_entity.pdbx_description
1 polymer ?
#
loop_
_entity_poly.entity_id
_entity_poly.type
_entity_poly.pdbx_seq_one_letter_code
_entity_poly.pdbx_strand_id
1 'polypeptide(L)'
;MKELSLDCRISMGTAGKYHPHGPSQAEPACGPNEFSSVAGHFFFPLLQNFDRPLMTFDLLGDDQLVLGRLAHTLAILMFFAVNTTAAAVMGRALLEFVWALRFHTDLYVRQGLLSSVSSALLSIPAERLLGDMMEELLETQCWLADVAEKDPDGDCRSLALHNLLLMENLKKKLETAPSF
;
A
#
# COMPACT_ATOMS: atom_id res chain seq x y z
N MET A 1 -9.54 12.66 -30.31
CA MET A 1 -9.04 13.09 -28.99
C MET A 1 -10.20 13.72 -28.25
N LYS A 2 -11.00 12.90 -27.56
CA LYS A 2 -12.13 13.34 -26.74
C LYS A 2 -12.05 12.53 -25.44
N GLU A 3 -11.81 13.23 -24.35
CA GLU A 3 -11.86 12.75 -22.98
C GLU A 3 -13.29 12.27 -22.66
N LEU A 4 -13.39 11.06 -22.09
CA LEU A 4 -14.62 10.51 -21.51
C LEU A 4 -14.62 10.84 -20.02
N SER A 5 -15.32 11.92 -19.66
CA SER A 5 -15.69 12.23 -18.29
C SER A 5 -16.74 11.22 -17.82
N LEU A 6 -16.40 10.38 -16.84
CA LEU A 6 -17.38 9.55 -16.14
C LEU A 6 -18.06 10.39 -15.04
N ASP A 7 -19.35 10.69 -15.26
CA ASP A 7 -20.25 11.30 -14.28
C ASP A 7 -20.49 10.36 -13.09
N CYS A 8 -20.07 10.77 -11.90
CA CYS A 8 -20.45 10.14 -10.64
C CYS A 8 -21.85 10.63 -10.22
N ARG A 9 -22.89 9.83 -10.46
CA ARG A 9 -24.24 10.09 -9.91
C ARG A 9 -24.43 9.32 -8.61
N ILE A 10 -24.51 10.03 -7.49
CA ILE A 10 -25.22 9.54 -6.31
C ILE A 10 -26.28 10.58 -5.93
N SER A 11 -27.54 10.20 -6.13
CA SER A 11 -28.72 10.93 -5.66
C SER A 11 -29.23 10.24 -4.39
N MET A 12 -29.42 10.99 -3.31
CA MET A 12 -30.39 10.67 -2.25
C MET A 12 -30.82 11.97 -1.57
N GLY A 13 -32.12 12.27 -1.65
CA GLY A 13 -32.77 13.31 -0.86
C GLY A 13 -33.52 12.73 0.34
N THR A 14 -33.60 13.49 1.44
CA THR A 14 -34.86 13.93 2.07
C THR A 14 -34.56 14.91 3.21
N ALA A 15 -35.47 15.86 3.40
CA ALA A 15 -35.26 17.14 4.07
C ALA A 15 -35.29 17.07 5.62
N GLY A 16 -34.42 17.86 6.27
CA GLY A 16 -34.44 18.11 7.70
C GLY A 16 -33.69 19.39 8.10
N LYS A 17 -34.45 20.45 8.42
CA LYS A 17 -34.16 21.67 9.21
C LYS A 17 -32.78 22.36 9.06
N TYR A 18 -32.83 23.53 8.43
CA TYR A 18 -31.76 24.50 8.20
C TYR A 18 -30.96 24.91 9.45
N HIS A 19 -29.67 24.57 9.45
CA HIS A 19 -28.62 25.39 10.05
C HIS A 19 -27.98 26.22 8.92
N PRO A 20 -27.58 27.49 9.13
CA PRO A 20 -26.89 28.26 8.10
C PRO A 20 -25.51 27.62 7.85
N HIS A 21 -25.44 26.78 6.82
CA HIS A 21 -24.20 26.25 6.31
C HIS A 21 -23.33 27.42 5.85
N GLY A 22 -22.12 27.54 6.42
CA GLY A 22 -21.05 28.31 5.81
C GLY A 22 -20.83 27.84 4.37
N PRO A 23 -20.23 28.66 3.49
CA PRO A 23 -20.12 28.35 2.07
C PRO A 23 -19.57 26.93 1.89
N SER A 24 -20.39 26.08 1.26
CA SER A 24 -20.00 24.73 0.85
C SER A 24 -18.70 24.89 0.09
N GLN A 25 -17.58 24.41 0.64
CA GLN A 25 -16.34 24.40 -0.11
C GLN A 25 -16.61 23.64 -1.40
N ALA A 26 -16.29 24.24 -2.54
CA ALA A 26 -16.33 23.55 -3.81
C ALA A 26 -15.49 22.27 -3.67
N GLU A 27 -15.99 21.15 -4.20
CA GLU A 27 -15.21 19.92 -4.22
C GLU A 27 -13.82 20.25 -4.78
N PRO A 28 -12.74 19.79 -4.12
CA PRO A 28 -11.38 20.04 -4.60
C PRO A 28 -11.30 19.60 -6.06
N ALA A 29 -10.84 20.48 -6.94
CA ALA A 29 -10.62 20.12 -8.33
C ALA A 29 -9.69 18.90 -8.38
N CYS A 30 -10.02 17.93 -9.24
CA CYS A 30 -9.16 16.78 -9.50
C CYS A 30 -7.84 17.29 -10.13
N GLY A 31 -6.84 17.55 -9.27
CA GLY A 31 -5.52 18.02 -9.64
C GLY A 31 -4.53 16.86 -9.75
N PRO A 32 -3.38 17.06 -10.42
CA PRO A 32 -2.33 16.05 -10.48
C PRO A 32 -1.80 15.72 -9.08
N ASN A 33 -1.31 14.49 -8.89
CA ASN A 33 -0.63 14.10 -7.65
C ASN A 33 0.70 14.85 -7.54
N GLU A 34 0.76 15.91 -6.72
CA GLU A 34 1.96 16.73 -6.48
C GLU A 34 3.13 15.91 -5.92
N PHE A 35 2.85 14.81 -5.20
CA PHE A 35 3.87 13.90 -4.69
C PHE A 35 4.58 13.12 -5.80
N SER A 36 3.96 12.98 -6.98
CA SER A 36 4.49 12.17 -8.09
C SER A 36 5.92 12.53 -8.48
N SER A 37 6.24 13.82 -8.52
CA SER A 37 7.58 14.31 -8.90
C SER A 37 8.67 13.95 -7.88
N VAL A 38 8.30 13.74 -6.61
CA VAL A 38 9.22 13.52 -5.50
C VAL A 38 9.15 12.11 -4.90
N ALA A 39 8.21 11.27 -5.33
CA ALA A 39 7.88 10.00 -4.68
C ALA A 39 9.09 9.09 -4.44
N GLY A 40 9.97 8.96 -5.44
CA GLY A 40 11.18 8.14 -5.34
C GLY A 40 12.32 8.77 -4.54
N HIS A 41 12.34 10.09 -4.36
CA HIS A 41 13.49 10.81 -3.80
C HIS A 41 13.75 10.48 -2.33
N PHE A 42 12.68 10.18 -1.57
CA PHE A 42 12.79 9.78 -0.16
C PHE A 42 12.65 8.26 0.00
N PHE A 43 11.78 7.64 -0.80
CA PHE A 43 11.46 6.24 -0.67
C PHE A 43 12.67 5.32 -0.90
N PHE A 44 13.39 5.48 -2.03
CA PHE A 44 14.49 4.58 -2.36
C PHE A 44 15.69 4.74 -1.41
N PRO A 45 16.12 5.97 -1.02
CA PRO A 45 17.20 6.11 -0.04
C PRO A 45 16.87 5.48 1.32
N LEU A 46 15.62 5.54 1.77
CA LEU A 46 15.18 4.90 3.02
C LEU A 46 15.18 3.36 2.95
N LEU A 47 15.01 2.79 1.75
CA LEU A 47 15.09 1.35 1.52
C LEU A 47 16.51 0.81 1.40
N GLN A 48 17.52 1.67 1.27
CA GLN A 48 18.90 1.24 1.02
C GLN A 48 19.64 0.97 2.33
N ASN A 49 20.48 -0.07 2.31
CA ASN A 49 21.42 -0.42 3.39
C ASN A 49 20.76 -0.64 4.76
N PHE A 50 19.45 -0.94 4.83
CA PHE A 50 18.76 -1.26 6.09
C PHE A 50 19.31 -2.52 6.77
N ASP A 51 19.98 -3.37 6.00
CA ASP A 51 20.59 -4.64 6.37
C ASP A 51 22.05 -4.49 6.82
N ARG A 52 22.65 -3.31 6.66
CA ARG A 52 24.03 -3.05 7.05
C ARG A 52 24.08 -2.37 8.41
N PRO A 53 24.95 -2.83 9.33
CA PRO A 53 25.20 -2.10 10.56
C PRO A 53 25.82 -0.75 10.20
N LEU A 54 25.02 0.31 10.31
CA LEU A 54 25.52 1.67 10.27
C LEU A 54 26.09 1.98 11.66
N MET A 55 27.09 2.85 11.75
CA MET A 55 27.75 3.19 13.02
C MET A 55 26.79 3.69 14.12
N THR A 56 25.54 4.00 13.78
CA THR A 56 24.54 4.60 14.67
C THR A 56 23.32 3.73 14.97
N PHE A 57 23.02 2.71 14.16
CA PHE A 57 21.81 1.88 14.33
C PHE A 57 22.05 0.42 13.95
N ASP A 58 21.55 -0.48 14.79
CA ASP A 58 21.46 -1.91 14.54
C ASP A 58 19.99 -2.31 14.31
N LEU A 59 19.47 -1.95 13.12
CA LEU A 59 18.06 -2.15 12.78
C LEU A 59 17.61 -3.61 12.80
N LEU A 60 18.51 -4.55 12.46
CA LEU A 60 18.24 -5.98 12.48
C LEU A 60 18.52 -6.63 13.84
N GLY A 61 19.16 -5.91 14.77
CA GLY A 61 19.39 -6.32 16.14
C GLY A 61 18.46 -5.59 17.11
N ASP A 62 19.03 -4.71 17.94
CA ASP A 62 18.31 -4.11 19.07
C ASP A 62 17.35 -2.96 18.68
N ASP A 63 17.50 -2.35 17.50
CA ASP A 63 16.73 -1.16 17.08
C ASP A 63 15.43 -1.50 16.33
N GLN A 64 14.73 -2.54 16.77
CA GLN A 64 13.51 -3.06 16.13
C GLN A 64 12.39 -2.02 16.03
N LEU A 65 12.27 -1.12 17.02
CA LEU A 65 11.31 -0.02 16.99
C LEU A 65 11.58 0.95 15.82
N VAL A 66 12.85 1.23 15.54
CA VAL A 66 13.25 2.10 14.42
C VAL A 66 12.94 1.40 13.10
N LEU A 67 13.24 0.10 13.01
CA LEU A 67 12.90 -0.71 11.85
C LEU A 67 11.39 -0.76 11.59
N GLY A 68 10.58 -0.94 12.63
CA GLY A 68 9.12 -0.93 12.52
C GLY A 68 8.59 0.42 12.06
N ARG A 69 9.12 1.54 12.59
CA ARG A 69 8.77 2.89 12.13
C ARG A 69 9.16 3.12 10.67
N LEU A 70 10.33 2.63 10.26
CA LEU A 70 10.76 2.67 8.87
C LEU A 70 9.78 1.91 7.98
N ALA A 71 9.43 0.67 8.30
CA ALA A 71 8.47 -0.14 7.53
C ALA A 71 7.12 0.57 7.39
N HIS A 72 6.55 1.09 8.48
CA HIS A 72 5.31 1.86 8.43
C HIS A 72 5.44 3.15 7.59
N THR A 73 6.56 3.85 7.68
CA THR A 73 6.81 5.06 6.89
C THR A 73 6.83 4.73 5.40
N LEU A 74 7.52 3.66 5.03
CA LEU A 74 7.59 3.17 3.64
C LEU A 74 6.22 2.76 3.12
N ALA A 75 5.39 2.10 3.93
CA ALA A 75 4.00 1.81 3.60
C ALA A 75 3.21 3.09 3.27
N ILE A 76 3.31 4.12 4.11
CA ILE A 76 2.61 5.40 3.89
C ILE A 76 3.08 6.09 2.60
N LEU A 77 4.39 6.13 2.36
CA LEU A 77 4.96 6.72 1.14
C LEU A 77 4.49 5.97 -0.11
N MET A 78 4.42 4.63 -0.05
CA MET A 78 3.87 3.80 -1.13
C MET A 78 2.38 4.08 -1.34
N PHE A 79 1.60 4.24 -0.27
CA PHE A 79 0.19 4.58 -0.37
C PHE A 79 -0.02 5.91 -1.12
N PHE A 80 0.74 6.94 -0.77
CA PHE A 80 0.70 8.25 -1.45
C PHE A 80 1.23 8.24 -2.88
N ALA A 81 1.96 7.20 -3.27
CA ALA A 81 2.42 6.99 -4.64
C ALA A 81 1.32 6.48 -5.59
N VAL A 82 0.07 6.34 -5.13
CA VAL A 82 -1.06 6.00 -6.02
C VAL A 82 -1.14 6.97 -7.20
N ASN A 83 -1.40 6.44 -8.40
CA ASN A 83 -1.44 7.17 -9.67
C ASN A 83 -0.13 7.88 -10.07
N THR A 84 1.00 7.53 -9.45
CA THR A 84 2.32 8.01 -9.90
C THR A 84 2.94 7.02 -10.90
N THR A 85 3.85 7.52 -11.74
CA THR A 85 4.60 6.66 -12.67
C THR A 85 5.62 5.76 -11.94
N ALA A 86 6.04 6.15 -10.74
CA ALA A 86 6.98 5.41 -9.90
C ALA A 86 6.35 4.26 -9.11
N ALA A 87 5.01 4.23 -8.99
CA ALA A 87 4.28 3.31 -8.11
C ALA A 87 4.69 1.84 -8.28
N ALA A 88 4.78 1.35 -9.52
CA ALA A 88 5.14 -0.06 -9.77
C ALA A 88 6.57 -0.39 -9.32
N VAL A 89 7.54 0.51 -9.55
CA VAL A 89 8.93 0.29 -9.17
C VAL A 89 9.10 0.41 -7.66
N MET A 90 8.48 1.41 -7.04
CA MET A 90 8.45 1.56 -5.57
C MET A 90 7.81 0.35 -4.90
N GLY A 91 6.71 -0.13 -5.48
CA GLY A 91 5.98 -1.30 -5.02
C GLY A 91 6.81 -2.57 -5.04
N ARG A 92 7.53 -2.85 -6.14
CA ARG A 92 8.44 -4.01 -6.21
C ARG A 92 9.51 -3.94 -5.15
N ALA A 93 10.20 -2.80 -5.05
CA ALA A 93 11.24 -2.62 -4.04
C ALA A 93 10.67 -2.80 -2.61
N LEU A 94 9.44 -2.32 -2.35
CA LEU A 94 8.78 -2.54 -1.06
C LEU A 94 8.52 -4.01 -0.77
N LEU A 95 8.07 -4.79 -1.76
CA LEU A 95 7.84 -6.22 -1.58
C LEU A 95 9.16 -6.99 -1.36
N GLU A 96 10.24 -6.59 -2.02
CA GLU A 96 11.58 -7.14 -1.76
C GLU A 96 12.04 -6.86 -0.31
N PHE A 97 11.81 -5.64 0.19
CA PHE A 97 12.05 -5.27 1.58
C PHE A 97 11.20 -6.12 2.55
N VAL A 98 9.91 -6.30 2.26
CA VAL A 98 9.03 -7.19 3.04
C VAL A 98 9.56 -8.61 3.05
N TRP A 99 9.97 -9.13 1.89
CA TRP A 99 10.45 -10.49 1.75
C TRP A 99 11.72 -10.76 2.58
N ALA A 100 12.63 -9.78 2.62
CA ALA A 100 13.84 -9.84 3.42
C ALA A 100 13.57 -9.92 4.93
N LEU A 101 12.47 -9.31 5.40
CA LEU A 101 12.14 -9.18 6.83
C LEU A 101 10.98 -10.07 7.29
N ARG A 102 10.42 -10.90 6.41
CA ARG A 102 9.14 -11.62 6.63
C ARG A 102 9.08 -12.55 7.84
N PHE A 103 10.24 -12.93 8.40
CA PHE A 103 10.35 -13.80 9.58
C PHE A 103 10.74 -13.04 10.86
N HIS A 104 10.62 -11.71 10.87
CA HIS A 104 10.96 -10.90 12.03
C HIS A 104 10.04 -11.21 13.23
N THR A 105 10.61 -11.28 14.43
CA THR A 105 9.91 -11.72 15.65
C THR A 105 9.24 -10.58 16.42
N ASP A 106 9.68 -9.34 16.21
CA ASP A 106 9.05 -8.16 16.81
C ASP A 106 7.66 -7.87 16.19
N LEU A 107 6.67 -7.62 17.05
CA LEU A 107 5.28 -7.36 16.65
C LEU A 107 5.16 -6.11 15.78
N TYR A 108 5.80 -5.01 16.19
CA TYR A 108 5.64 -3.73 15.53
C TYR A 108 6.27 -3.74 14.13
N VAL A 109 7.40 -4.44 13.96
CA VAL A 109 7.97 -4.72 12.63
C VAL A 109 6.99 -5.52 11.77
N ARG A 110 6.43 -6.63 12.28
CA ARG A 110 5.47 -7.46 11.50
C ARG A 110 4.25 -6.66 11.03
N GLN A 111 3.68 -5.81 11.90
CA GLN A 111 2.57 -4.92 11.53
C GLN A 111 2.97 -3.93 10.43
N GLY A 112 4.20 -3.40 10.47
CA GLY A 112 4.75 -2.53 9.42
C GLY A 112 4.90 -3.24 8.08
N LEU A 113 5.36 -4.49 8.07
CA LEU A 113 5.48 -5.29 6.86
C LEU A 113 4.11 -5.60 6.24
N LEU A 114 3.12 -5.99 7.06
CA LEU A 114 1.76 -6.26 6.58
C LEU A 114 1.09 -4.99 6.03
N SER A 115 1.30 -3.84 6.67
CA SER A 115 0.83 -2.54 6.19
C SER A 115 1.49 -2.14 4.86
N SER A 116 2.76 -2.51 4.69
CA SER A 116 3.51 -2.30 3.44
C SER A 116 2.89 -3.08 2.28
N VAL A 117 2.50 -4.34 2.53
CA VAL A 117 1.77 -5.14 1.54
C VAL A 117 0.42 -4.52 1.20
N SER A 118 -0.37 -4.06 2.18
CA SER A 118 -1.65 -3.38 1.92
C SER A 118 -1.45 -2.16 1.01
N SER A 119 -0.44 -1.36 1.31
CA SER A 119 -0.15 -0.12 0.57
C SER A 119 0.30 -0.41 -0.87
N ALA A 120 1.10 -1.47 -1.08
CA ALA A 120 1.46 -1.92 -2.42
C ALA A 120 0.22 -2.38 -3.22
N LEU A 121 -0.63 -3.21 -2.64
CA LEU A 121 -1.84 -3.73 -3.30
C LEU A 121 -2.85 -2.63 -3.65
N LEU A 122 -2.93 -1.57 -2.85
CA LEU A 122 -3.86 -0.46 -3.08
C LEU A 122 -3.34 0.59 -4.06
N SER A 123 -2.03 0.76 -4.19
CA SER A 123 -1.43 1.86 -4.95
C SER A 123 -0.87 1.46 -6.31
N ILE A 124 -0.56 0.18 -6.53
CA ILE A 124 -0.06 -0.31 -7.82
C ILE A 124 -1.25 -0.70 -8.70
N PRO A 125 -1.31 -0.25 -9.97
CA PRO A 125 -2.35 -0.69 -10.90
C PRO A 125 -2.38 -2.21 -11.05
N ALA A 126 -3.58 -2.80 -11.08
CA ALA A 126 -3.77 -4.25 -11.09
C ALA A 126 -3.08 -4.94 -12.28
N GLU A 127 -3.07 -4.27 -13.43
CA GLU A 127 -2.43 -4.73 -14.66
C GLU A 127 -0.90 -4.85 -14.48
N ARG A 128 -0.30 -3.93 -13.71
CA ARG A 128 1.14 -3.94 -13.41
C ARG A 128 1.47 -5.01 -12.37
N LEU A 129 0.61 -5.19 -11.35
CA LEU A 129 0.75 -6.26 -10.35
C LEU A 129 0.71 -7.64 -11.00
N LEU A 130 -0.29 -7.90 -11.84
CA LEU A 130 -0.53 -9.20 -12.43
C LEU A 130 0.34 -9.46 -13.67
N GLY A 131 0.81 -8.42 -14.36
CA GLY A 131 1.70 -8.55 -15.51
C GLY A 131 3.17 -8.70 -15.11
N ASP A 132 3.68 -7.76 -14.30
CA ASP A 132 5.12 -7.65 -14.06
C ASP A 132 5.55 -8.31 -12.73
N MET A 133 4.64 -8.47 -11.77
CA MET A 133 4.96 -8.81 -10.37
C MET A 133 4.23 -10.06 -9.87
N MET A 134 3.83 -10.94 -10.80
CA MET A 134 3.00 -12.10 -10.48
C MET A 134 3.70 -13.09 -9.55
N GLU A 135 5.01 -13.30 -9.73
CA GLU A 135 5.80 -14.20 -8.88
C GLU A 135 5.85 -13.68 -7.44
N GLU A 136 6.24 -12.41 -7.25
CA GLU A 136 6.28 -11.79 -5.93
C GLU A 136 4.89 -11.78 -5.26
N LEU A 137 3.82 -11.61 -6.05
CA LEU A 137 2.46 -11.63 -5.55
C LEU A 137 2.04 -13.02 -5.05
N LEU A 138 2.43 -14.09 -5.76
CA LEU A 138 2.15 -15.46 -5.35
C LEU A 138 2.93 -15.84 -4.09
N GLU A 139 4.21 -15.48 -4.02
CA GLU A 139 5.03 -15.69 -2.82
C GLU A 139 4.46 -14.92 -1.61
N THR A 140 4.07 -13.66 -1.83
CA THR A 140 3.42 -12.84 -0.81
C THR A 140 2.09 -13.44 -0.38
N GLN A 141 1.28 -13.96 -1.31
CA GLN A 141 0.01 -14.62 -1.00
C GLN A 141 0.21 -15.84 -0.10
N CYS A 142 1.18 -16.71 -0.42
CA CYS A 142 1.51 -17.88 0.40
C CYS A 142 1.95 -17.46 1.81
N TRP A 143 2.83 -16.46 1.91
CA TRP A 143 3.27 -15.94 3.20
C TRP A 143 2.13 -15.33 4.02
N LEU A 144 1.24 -14.54 3.41
CA LEU A 144 0.07 -13.98 4.09
C LEU A 144 -0.87 -15.06 4.63
N ALA A 145 -1.05 -16.17 3.90
CA ALA A 145 -1.85 -17.29 4.37
C ALA A 145 -1.24 -17.92 5.63
N ASP A 146 0.08 -18.11 5.65
CA ASP A 146 0.79 -18.57 6.84
C ASP A 146 0.64 -17.61 8.02
N VAL A 147 0.79 -16.29 7.80
CA VAL A 147 0.60 -15.28 8.85
C VAL A 147 -0.83 -15.31 9.39
N ALA A 148 -1.84 -15.34 8.51
CA ALA A 148 -3.24 -15.36 8.89
C ALA A 148 -3.61 -16.57 9.78
N GLU A 149 -2.95 -17.71 9.58
CA GLU A 149 -3.18 -18.92 10.37
C GLU A 149 -2.34 -18.96 11.65
N LYS A 150 -1.07 -18.54 11.58
CA LYS A 150 -0.05 -18.90 12.58
C LYS A 150 0.52 -17.74 13.39
N ASP A 151 0.33 -16.48 12.98
CA ASP A 151 0.91 -15.35 13.73
C ASP A 151 0.35 -15.33 15.16
N PRO A 152 1.18 -15.15 16.20
CA PRO A 152 0.71 -15.10 17.58
C PRO A 152 -0.24 -13.92 17.84
N ASP A 153 -0.09 -12.81 17.11
CA ASP A 153 -0.87 -11.60 17.29
C ASP A 153 -2.15 -11.57 16.44
N GLY A 154 -3.26 -11.17 17.05
CA GLY A 154 -4.58 -11.14 16.40
C GLY A 154 -4.72 -10.05 15.33
N ASP A 155 -4.06 -8.91 15.51
CA ASP A 155 -4.11 -7.81 14.55
C ASP A 155 -3.27 -8.14 13.32
N CYS A 156 -2.10 -8.76 13.49
CA CYS A 156 -1.32 -9.31 12.38
C CYS A 156 -2.11 -10.33 11.55
N ARG A 157 -2.81 -11.28 12.19
CA ARG A 157 -3.68 -12.22 11.47
C ARG A 157 -4.78 -11.51 10.69
N SER A 158 -5.40 -10.49 11.31
CA SER A 158 -6.49 -9.71 10.68
C SER A 158 -6.00 -8.88 9.49
N LEU A 159 -4.83 -8.24 9.59
CA LEU A 159 -4.20 -7.52 8.49
C LEU A 159 -3.82 -8.46 7.33
N ALA A 160 -3.32 -9.66 7.64
CA ALA A 160 -3.00 -10.66 6.62
C ALA A 160 -4.26 -11.09 5.85
N LEU A 161 -5.36 -11.36 6.55
CA LEU A 161 -6.66 -11.66 5.93
C LEU A 161 -7.16 -10.49 5.06
N HIS A 162 -7.02 -9.25 5.52
CA HIS A 162 -7.40 -8.07 4.73
C HIS A 162 -6.61 -8.01 3.42
N ASN A 163 -5.30 -8.25 3.46
CA ASN A 163 -4.45 -8.29 2.26
C ASN A 163 -4.83 -9.40 1.30
N LEU A 164 -5.16 -10.60 1.80
CA LEU A 164 -5.64 -11.70 0.97
C LEU A 164 -6.95 -11.33 0.25
N LEU A 165 -7.88 -10.66 0.95
CA LEU A 165 -9.13 -10.16 0.35
C LEU A 165 -8.86 -9.08 -0.70
N LEU A 166 -7.91 -8.17 -0.48
CA LEU A 166 -7.50 -7.19 -1.48
C LEU A 166 -6.97 -7.88 -2.75
N MET A 167 -6.12 -8.90 -2.60
CA MET A 167 -5.61 -9.69 -3.74
C MET A 167 -6.74 -10.38 -4.50
N GLU A 168 -7.73 -10.96 -3.81
CA GLU A 168 -8.88 -11.59 -4.46
C GLU A 168 -9.73 -10.56 -5.23
N ASN A 169 -9.95 -9.38 -4.65
CA ASN A 169 -10.68 -8.29 -5.29
C ASN A 169 -9.97 -7.75 -6.54
N LEU A 170 -8.64 -7.71 -6.54
CA LEU A 170 -7.85 -7.32 -7.72
C LEU A 170 -8.04 -8.32 -8.87
N LYS A 171 -8.01 -9.62 -8.57
CA LYS A 171 -8.26 -10.68 -9.58
C LYS A 171 -9.66 -10.53 -10.19
N LYS A 172 -10.69 -10.37 -9.36
CA LYS A 172 -12.08 -10.18 -9.81
C LYS A 172 -12.26 -8.93 -10.68
N LYS A 173 -11.63 -7.81 -10.30
CA LYS A 173 -11.70 -6.56 -11.08
C LYS A 173 -11.19 -6.76 -12.51
N LEU A 174 -10.09 -7.50 -12.67
CA LEU A 174 -9.52 -7.78 -13.99
C LEU A 174 -10.41 -8.71 -14.83
N GLU A 175 -11.00 -9.75 -14.21
CA GLU A 175 -11.95 -10.66 -14.91
C GLU A 175 -13.22 -9.95 -15.39
N THR A 176 -13.67 -8.93 -14.66
CA THR A 176 -14.86 -8.12 -15.02
C THR A 176 -14.56 -6.97 -15.98
N ALA A 177 -13.29 -6.66 -16.24
CA ALA A 177 -12.93 -5.61 -17.17
C ALA A 177 -13.23 -6.08 -18.61
N PRO A 178 -13.97 -5.30 -19.42
CA PRO A 178 -14.25 -5.68 -20.79
C PRO A 178 -12.94 -5.79 -21.56
N SER A 179 -12.72 -6.95 -22.19
CA SER A 179 -11.67 -7.15 -23.18
C SER A 179 -11.89 -6.16 -24.33
N PHE A 180 -11.04 -5.14 -24.43
CA PHE A 180 -11.03 -4.23 -25.58
C PHE A 180 -10.42 -4.90 -26.82
#